data_AF-A0AAD5F6U0-F1
#
_entry.id   AF-A0AAD5F6U0-F1
#
_cell.length_a   1.000
_cell.length_b   1.000
_cell.length_c   1.000
_cell.angle_alpha   90.00
_cell.angle_beta   90.00
_cell.angle_gamma   90.00
#
_symmetry.space_group_name_H-M   'P 1'
#
loop_
_entity.id
_entity.type
_entity.pdbx_description
1 polymer ?
#
loop_
_entity_poly.entity_id
_entity_poly.type
_entity_poly.pdbx_seq_one_letter_code
_entity_poly.pdbx_strand_id
1 'polypeptide(L)'
;MFVARNILNNPKLVPGGGATELTVSATLKQNISSVEGLEKWPYEAAAIAFEAIPRTLTHNCGVNVIRTMTALQGKHANGENAWIGIDGNTGVISDVKEKKIGGYLFGLLLLLSFISFTISIFKFVG
;
A
#
# COMPACT_ATOMS: atom_id res chain seq x y z
N MET A 1 19.04 0.41 17.09
CA MET A 1 17.58 0.22 17.19
C MET A 1 16.85 1.44 16.61
N PHE A 2 16.56 1.46 15.30
CA PHE A 2 15.92 2.61 14.65
C PHE A 2 14.39 2.63 14.82
N VAL A 3 13.76 1.46 14.91
CA VAL A 3 12.29 1.32 15.06
C VAL A 3 11.81 1.88 16.39
N ALA A 4 12.45 1.51 17.50
CA ALA A 4 12.11 2.03 18.84
C ALA A 4 12.27 3.56 18.93
N ARG A 5 13.34 4.11 18.34
CA ARG A 5 13.57 5.57 18.29
C ARG A 5 12.47 6.29 17.48
N ASN A 6 12.04 5.71 16.36
CA ASN A 6 10.98 6.29 15.55
C ASN A 6 9.62 6.26 16.27
N ILE A 7 9.32 5.20 17.02
CA ILE A 7 8.08 5.11 17.82
C ILE A 7 8.08 6.17 18.93
N LEU A 8 9.22 6.37 19.60
CA LEU A 8 9.36 7.40 20.63
C LEU A 8 9.21 8.82 20.07
N ASN A 9 9.75 9.07 18.88
CA ASN A 9 9.67 10.38 18.23
C ASN A 9 8.29 10.63 17.60
N ASN A 10 7.65 9.61 17.05
CA ASN A 10 6.34 9.68 16.38
C ASN A 10 5.54 8.39 16.64
N PRO A 11 4.62 8.39 17.63
CA PRO A 11 3.90 7.19 18.05
C PRO A 11 2.75 6.78 17.10
N LYS A 12 2.82 7.15 15.82
CA LYS A 12 1.79 6.80 14.81
C LYS A 12 2.14 5.49 14.12
N LEU A 13 1.31 4.48 14.33
CA LEU A 13 1.40 3.15 13.72
C LEU A 13 0.37 2.99 12.61
N VAL A 14 0.73 2.19 11.61
CA VAL A 14 -0.08 1.92 10.41
C VAL A 14 -0.11 0.41 10.20
N PRO A 15 -1.21 -0.18 9.72
CA PRO A 15 -1.30 -1.61 9.44
C PRO A 15 -0.20 -2.10 8.47
N GLY A 16 0.59 -3.10 8.88
CA GLY A 16 1.64 -3.70 8.05
C GLY A 16 1.11 -4.75 7.06
N GLY A 17 1.99 -5.63 6.59
CA GLY A 17 1.59 -6.78 5.75
C GLY A 17 0.99 -6.42 4.39
N GLY A 18 1.33 -5.26 3.83
CA GLY A 18 0.81 -4.77 2.54
C GLY A 18 -0.58 -4.12 2.61
N ALA A 19 -1.18 -4.03 3.80
CA ALA A 19 -2.53 -3.49 3.99
C ALA A 19 -2.59 -1.98 3.69
N THR A 20 -1.58 -1.23 4.14
CA THR A 20 -1.51 0.21 3.90
C THR A 20 -1.35 0.53 2.42
N GLU A 21 -0.47 -0.19 1.73
CA GLU A 21 -0.19 -0.02 0.31
C GLU A 21 -1.41 -0.33 -0.55
N LEU A 22 -2.17 -1.38 -0.19
CA LEU A 22 -3.45 -1.72 -0.83
C LEU A 22 -4.51 -0.63 -0.61
N THR A 23 -4.61 -0.10 0.61
CA THR A 23 -5.54 0.99 0.94
C THR A 23 -5.22 2.25 0.12
N VAL A 24 -3.94 2.59 0.02
CA VAL A 24 -3.48 3.73 -0.79
C VAL A 24 -3.78 3.50 -2.27
N SER A 25 -3.50 2.31 -2.80
CA SER A 25 -3.81 1.96 -4.19
C SER A 25 -5.31 2.06 -4.49
N ALA A 26 -6.16 1.53 -3.62
CA ALA A 26 -7.62 1.60 -3.75
C ALA A 26 -8.11 3.06 -3.72
N THR A 27 -7.60 3.87 -2.80
CA THR A 27 -7.95 5.29 -2.68
C THR A 27 -7.51 6.08 -3.91
N LEU A 28 -6.31 5.82 -4.43
CA LEU A 28 -5.83 6.43 -5.68
C LEU A 28 -6.75 6.05 -6.85
N LYS A 29 -7.12 4.77 -6.97
CA LYS A 29 -8.04 4.29 -8.01
C LYS A 29 -9.43 4.94 -7.95
N GLN A 30 -9.98 5.14 -6.75
CA GLN A 30 -11.24 5.87 -6.56
C GLN A 30 -11.09 7.35 -6.97
N ASN A 31 -9.97 7.99 -6.61
CA ASN A 31 -9.73 9.39 -6.93
C ASN A 31 -9.50 9.65 -8.43
N ILE A 32 -8.95 8.70 -9.18
CA ILE A 32 -8.77 8.80 -10.65
C ILE A 32 -10.10 9.09 -11.37
N SER A 33 -11.22 8.59 -10.86
CA SER A 33 -12.55 8.86 -11.43
C SER A 33 -12.93 10.35 -11.41
N SER A 34 -12.35 11.12 -10.49
CA SER A 34 -12.58 12.58 -10.35
C SER A 34 -11.58 13.44 -11.13
N VAL A 35 -10.45 12.87 -11.56
CA VAL A 35 -9.45 13.56 -12.39
C VAL A 35 -9.86 13.45 -13.85
N GLU A 36 -9.68 14.46 -14.68
CA GLU A 36 -9.98 14.41 -16.12
C GLU A 36 -8.71 14.63 -16.97
N GLY A 37 -8.68 14.07 -18.18
CA GLY A 37 -7.58 14.25 -19.13
C GLY A 37 -6.36 13.33 -18.94
N LEU A 38 -5.21 13.79 -19.46
CA LEU A 38 -3.92 13.06 -19.49
C LEU A 38 -3.30 12.85 -18.10
N GLU A 39 -3.76 13.59 -17.09
CA GLU A 39 -3.25 13.45 -15.73
C GLU A 39 -3.68 12.14 -15.05
N LYS A 40 -4.63 11.39 -15.61
CA LYS A 40 -5.06 10.07 -15.09
C LYS A 40 -3.95 9.03 -15.08
N TRP A 41 -3.13 9.00 -16.13
CA TRP A 41 -2.13 7.94 -16.35
C TRP A 41 -1.06 7.87 -15.24
N PRO A 42 -0.47 9.00 -14.78
CA PRO A 42 0.43 8.98 -13.63
C PRO A 42 -0.19 8.43 -12.34
N TYR A 43 -1.44 8.78 -12.04
CA TYR A 43 -2.13 8.29 -10.84
C TYR A 43 -2.39 6.78 -10.94
N GLU A 44 -2.76 6.28 -12.11
CA GLU A 44 -2.96 4.85 -12.34
C GLU A 44 -1.64 4.08 -12.21
N ALA A 45 -0.56 4.59 -12.82
CA ALA A 45 0.77 4.01 -12.70
C ALA A 45 1.26 3.98 -11.24
N ALA A 46 1.00 5.05 -10.48
CA ALA A 46 1.32 5.10 -9.06
C ALA A 46 0.52 4.06 -8.25
N ALA A 47 -0.79 3.93 -8.51
CA ALA A 47 -1.63 2.93 -7.85
C ALA A 47 -1.13 1.50 -8.11
N ILE A 48 -0.68 1.20 -9.33
CA ILE A 48 -0.09 -0.09 -9.69
C ILE A 48 1.26 -0.30 -9.00
N ALA A 49 2.08 0.75 -8.88
CA ALA A 49 3.37 0.67 -8.19
C ALA A 49 3.21 0.28 -6.70
N PHE A 50 2.17 0.78 -6.02
CA PHE A 50 1.87 0.38 -4.65
C PHE A 50 1.51 -1.10 -4.52
N GLU A 51 0.87 -1.68 -5.53
CA GLU A 51 0.52 -3.10 -5.55
C GLU A 51 1.75 -4.01 -5.74
N ALA A 52 2.91 -3.48 -6.13
CA ALA A 52 4.13 -4.27 -6.26
C ALA A 52 4.59 -4.85 -4.92
N ILE A 53 4.47 -4.09 -3.82
CA ILE A 53 4.87 -4.52 -2.47
C ILE A 53 4.05 -5.71 -1.97
N PRO A 54 2.69 -5.64 -1.87
CA PRO A 54 1.88 -6.77 -1.45
C PRO A 54 2.01 -7.96 -2.41
N ARG A 55 2.21 -7.72 -3.71
CA ARG A 55 2.49 -8.78 -4.69
C ARG A 55 3.79 -9.52 -4.36
N THR A 56 4.88 -8.81 -4.08
CA THR A 56 6.14 -9.43 -3.65
C THR A 56 5.98 -10.17 -2.33
N LEU A 57 5.22 -9.64 -1.37
CA LEU A 57 4.92 -10.34 -0.12
C LEU A 57 4.20 -11.67 -0.37
N THR A 58 3.13 -11.67 -1.18
CA THR A 58 2.42 -12.92 -1.52
C THR A 58 3.34 -13.94 -2.21
N HIS A 59 4.21 -13.47 -3.11
CA HIS A 59 5.16 -14.33 -3.80
C HIS A 59 6.16 -14.96 -2.82
N ASN A 60 6.70 -14.17 -1.91
CA ASN A 60 7.64 -14.63 -0.89
C ASN A 60 6.99 -15.58 0.13
N CYS A 61 5.69 -15.45 0.38
CA CYS A 61 4.94 -16.36 1.25
C CYS A 61 4.62 -17.72 0.59
N GLY A 62 4.94 -17.90 -0.70
CA GLY A 62 4.67 -19.14 -1.42
C GLY A 62 3.17 -19.40 -1.71
N VAL A 63 2.33 -18.38 -1.58
CA VAL A 63 0.89 -18.47 -1.88
C VAL A 63 0.60 -18.10 -3.33
N ASN A 64 -0.59 -18.48 -3.82
CA ASN A 64 -1.03 -18.09 -5.16
C ASN A 64 -1.23 -16.57 -5.23
N VAL A 65 -0.26 -15.88 -5.84
CA VAL A 65 -0.19 -14.42 -5.98
C VAL A 65 -1.48 -13.86 -6.58
N ILE A 66 -1.97 -14.47 -7.67
CA ILE A 66 -3.14 -13.96 -8.40
C ILE A 66 -4.38 -14.02 -7.51
N ARG A 67 -4.69 -15.21 -6.97
CA ARG A 67 -5.89 -15.41 -6.12
C ARG A 67 -5.87 -14.53 -4.88
N THR A 68 -4.71 -14.46 -4.22
CA THR A 68 -4.56 -13.70 -2.97
C THR A 68 -4.65 -12.21 -3.23
N MET A 69 -4.01 -11.71 -4.29
CA MET A 69 -4.05 -10.30 -4.64
C MET A 69 -5.46 -9.86 -5.04
N THR A 70 -6.19 -10.65 -5.84
CA THR A 70 -7.58 -10.34 -6.20
C THR A 70 -8.49 -10.30 -4.98
N ALA A 71 -8.34 -11.25 -4.06
CA ALA A 71 -9.11 -11.26 -2.82
C ALA A 71 -8.79 -10.05 -1.93
N LEU A 72 -7.52 -9.64 -1.85
CA LEU A 72 -7.11 -8.44 -1.12
C LEU A 72 -7.66 -7.16 -1.75
N GLN A 73 -7.54 -7.00 -3.07
CA GLN A 73 -8.10 -5.86 -3.80
C GLN A 73 -9.61 -5.75 -3.59
N GLY A 74 -10.34 -6.87 -3.63
CA GLY A 74 -11.78 -6.89 -3.37
C GLY A 74 -12.14 -6.44 -1.95
N LYS A 75 -11.34 -6.80 -0.94
CA LYS A 75 -11.55 -6.35 0.44
C LYS A 75 -11.26 -4.87 0.64
N HIS A 76 -10.30 -4.31 -0.10
CA HIS A 76 -9.89 -2.90 -0.02
C HIS A 76 -10.67 -1.97 -0.96
N ALA A 77 -11.41 -2.51 -1.93
CA ALA A 77 -12.13 -1.73 -2.96
C ALA A 77 -13.13 -0.72 -2.39
N ASN A 78 -13.74 -1.01 -1.23
CA ASN A 78 -14.71 -0.13 -0.57
C ASN A 78 -14.09 0.75 0.53
N GLY A 79 -12.77 0.70 0.76
CA GLY A 79 -12.09 1.52 1.76
C GLY A 79 -12.37 1.15 3.23
N GLU A 80 -13.22 0.15 3.51
CA GLU A 80 -13.62 -0.23 4.88
C GLU A 80 -12.57 -1.07 5.63
N ASN A 81 -11.67 -1.74 4.90
CA ASN A 81 -10.81 -2.79 5.46
C ASN A 81 -9.31 -2.43 5.45
N ALA A 82 -8.96 -1.21 5.87
CA ALA A 82 -7.57 -0.74 5.91
C ALA A 82 -6.62 -1.63 6.75
N TRP A 83 -7.18 -2.46 7.64
CA TRP A 83 -6.44 -3.37 8.53
C TRP A 83 -6.31 -4.80 7.99
N ILE A 84 -6.79 -5.09 6.78
CA ILE A 84 -6.63 -6.41 6.19
C ILE A 84 -5.32 -6.48 5.41
N GLY A 85 -4.43 -7.38 5.81
CA GLY A 85 -3.14 -7.60 5.17
C GLY A 85 -2.83 -9.08 4.98
N ILE A 86 -1.63 -9.34 4.48
CA ILE A 86 -1.07 -10.69 4.36
C ILE A 86 -0.24 -10.96 5.60
N ASP A 87 -0.46 -12.11 6.22
CA ASP A 87 0.46 -12.61 7.24
C ASP A 87 1.71 -13.21 6.57
N GLY A 88 2.89 -12.68 6.88
CA GLY A 88 4.16 -13.14 6.34
C GLY A 88 4.55 -14.56 6.75
N ASN A 89 3.97 -15.10 7.82
CA ASN A 89 4.28 -16.45 8.30
C ASN A 89 3.40 -17.54 7.67
N THR A 90 2.12 -17.22 7.41
CA THR A 90 1.14 -18.19 6.90
C THR A 90 0.72 -17.92 5.46
N GLY A 91 0.98 -16.71 4.94
CA GLY A 91 0.51 -16.25 3.64
C GLY A 91 -1.00 -16.03 3.56
N VAL A 92 -1.73 -16.15 4.69
CA VAL A 92 -3.19 -16.03 4.73
C VAL A 92 -3.61 -14.58 4.97
N ILE A 93 -4.67 -14.17 4.28
CA ILE A 93 -5.29 -12.85 4.47
C ILE A 93 -5.87 -12.78 5.88
N SER A 94 -5.31 -11.88 6.70
CA SER A 94 -5.64 -11.75 8.12
C SER A 94 -5.84 -10.27 8.48
N ASP A 95 -6.52 -10.00 9.60
CA ASP A 95 -6.47 -8.66 10.20
C ASP A 95 -5.09 -8.44 10.86
N VAL A 96 -4.33 -7.47 10.36
CA VAL A 96 -3.00 -7.14 10.88
C VAL A 96 -3.05 -6.42 12.24
N LYS A 97 -4.21 -5.88 12.64
CA LYS A 97 -4.43 -5.33 13.98
C LYS A 97 -4.39 -6.43 15.04
N GLU A 98 -5.08 -7.54 14.78
CA GLU A 98 -5.13 -8.69 15.70
C GLU A 98 -3.76 -9.37 15.83
N LYS A 99 -3.02 -9.46 14.73
CA LYS A 99 -1.66 -10.03 14.72
C LYS A 99 -0.57 -9.08 15.23
N LYS A 100 -0.91 -7.84 15.64
CA LYS A 100 0.04 -6.79 16.06
C LYS A 100 1.13 -6.51 15.01
N ILE A 101 0.81 -6.69 13.73
CA ILE A 101 1.73 -6.41 12.62
C ILE A 101 1.57 -4.93 12.28
N GLY A 102 2.28 -4.08 13.02
CA GLY A 102 2.29 -2.62 12.83
C GLY A 102 3.55 -2.12 12.15
N GLY A 103 3.39 -1.30 11.12
CA GLY A 103 4.46 -0.46 10.54
C GLY A 103 4.45 0.95 11.13
N TYR A 104 5.57 1.67 11.03
CA TYR A 104 5.67 3.07 11.43
C TYR A 104 5.42 4.02 10.24
N LEU A 105 4.63 5.06 10.47
CA LEU A 105 4.19 6.02 9.43
C LEU A 105 5.36 6.69 8.69
N PHE A 106 6.53 6.83 9.34
CA PHE A 106 7.72 7.40 8.72
C PHE A 106 8.25 6.57 7.54
N GLY A 107 8.06 5.25 7.54
CA GLY A 107 8.40 4.41 6.38
C GLY A 107 7.50 4.70 5.17
N LEU A 108 6.24 5.07 5.42
CA LEU A 108 5.30 5.49 4.38
C LEU A 108 5.62 6.88 3.81
N LEU A 109 6.27 7.74 4.60
CA LEU A 109 6.68 9.08 4.15
C LEU A 109 7.72 9.01 3.02
N LEU A 110 8.60 7.99 3.03
CA LEU A 110 9.52 7.71 1.93
C LEU A 110 8.74 7.37 0.64
N LEU A 111 7.72 6.52 0.74
CA LEU A 111 6.86 6.16 -0.39
C LEU A 111 6.07 7.36 -0.94
N LEU A 112 5.57 8.25 -0.09
CA LEU A 112 4.91 9.50 -0.52
C LEU A 112 5.88 10.42 -1.28
N SER A 113 7.12 10.55 -0.80
CA SER A 113 8.16 11.30 -1.52
C SER A 113 8.46 10.68 -2.90
N PHE A 114 8.42 9.35 -3.03
CA PHE A 114 8.55 8.67 -4.32
C PHE A 114 7.38 9.01 -5.27
N ILE A 115 6.15 9.11 -4.78
CA ILE A 115 4.99 9.50 -5.60
C ILE A 115 5.11 10.96 -6.07
N SER A 116 5.46 11.89 -5.17
CA SER A 116 5.65 13.29 -5.56
C SER A 116 6.77 13.44 -6.58
N PHE A 117 7.83 12.63 -6.44
CA PHE A 117 8.93 12.57 -7.40
C PHE A 117 8.50 12.01 -8.76
N THR A 118 7.73 10.91 -8.82
CA THR A 118 7.24 10.36 -10.10
C THR A 118 6.26 11.30 -10.80
N ILE A 119 5.33 11.92 -10.07
CA ILE A 119 4.41 12.93 -10.63
C ILE A 119 5.20 14.13 -11.16
N SER A 120 6.25 14.57 -10.44
CA SER A 120 7.10 15.68 -10.88
C SER A 120 7.92 15.34 -12.12
N ILE A 121 8.39 14.09 -12.25
CA ILE A 121 9.09 13.62 -13.47
C ILE A 121 8.13 13.66 -14.67
N PHE A 122 6.90 13.16 -14.52
CA PHE A 122 5.92 13.17 -15.60
C PHE A 122 5.49 14.58 -16.02
N LYS A 123 5.42 15.54 -15.08
CA LYS A 123 5.18 16.96 -15.39
C LYS A 123 6.34 17.64 -16.13
N PHE A 124 7.55 17.09 -16.09
CA PHE A 124 8.73 17.64 -16.77
C PHE A 124 8.96 17.07 -18.17
N VAL A 125 8.25 16.01 -18.55
CA VAL A 125 8.38 15.34 -19.86
C VAL A 125 7.26 15.77 -20.84
N GLY A 126 6.34 16.65 -20.40
CA GLY A 126 5.29 17.26 -21.23
C GLY A 126 5.63 18.66 -21.69
#